data_AF-A0A539EL44-F1
#
_entry.id   AF-A0A539EL44-F1
#
_cell.length_a   1.000
_cell.length_b   1.000
_cell.length_c   1.000
_cell.angle_alpha   90.00
_cell.angle_beta   90.00
_cell.angle_gamma   90.00
#
_symmetry.space_group_name_H-M   'P 1'
#
loop_
_entity.id
_entity.type
_entity.pdbx_description
1 polymer ?
#
loop_
_entity_poly.entity_id
_entity_poly.type
_entity_poly.pdbx_seq_one_letter_code
_entity_poly.pdbx_strand_id
1 'polypeptide(L)'
;MILACLNGGEDGREAVDSAGRLAADLQLRLVVVRVLAEGDSGDSCGPGEWTLRTDSPVEPLSGFVRRNRVRHVVLGPRAWARWGEALLRARRSPFPNVLKP
;
A
#
# COMPACT_ATOMS: atom_id res chain seq x y z
N MET A 1 10.95 2.23 -6.27
CA MET A 1 9.55 1.79 -6.43
C MET A 1 8.71 2.47 -5.37
N ILE A 2 7.47 2.81 -5.72
CA ILE A 2 6.43 3.31 -4.82
C ILE A 2 5.34 2.25 -4.72
N LEU A 3 4.83 2.03 -3.51
CA LEU A 3 3.72 1.13 -3.25
C LEU A 3 2.52 1.93 -2.74
N ALA A 4 1.42 1.97 -3.48
CA ALA A 4 0.15 2.45 -2.96
C ALA A 4 -0.60 1.27 -2.35
N CYS A 5 -1.03 1.39 -1.09
CA CYS A 5 -1.79 0.34 -0.41
C CYS A 5 -3.18 0.84 -0.03
N LEU A 6 -4.19 0.10 -0.48
CA LEU A 6 -5.59 0.41 -0.29
C LEU A 6 -6.26 -0.65 0.58
N ASN A 7 -7.28 -0.28 1.33
CA ASN A 7 -8.12 -1.26 2.04
C ASN A 7 -9.28 -1.74 1.16
N GLY A 8 -9.83 -2.91 1.45
CA GLY A 8 -11.06 -3.41 0.82
C GLY A 8 -12.22 -2.43 0.97
N GLY A 9 -12.99 -2.29 -0.12
CA GLY A 9 -14.13 -1.36 -0.21
C GLY A 9 -13.78 0.13 -0.12
N GLU A 10 -12.50 0.50 -0.19
CA GLU A 10 -12.03 1.89 -0.20
C GLU A 10 -12.00 2.44 -1.63
N ASP A 11 -12.54 3.65 -1.80
CA ASP A 11 -12.19 4.50 -2.95
C ASP A 11 -10.76 5.02 -2.75
N GLY A 12 -9.83 4.39 -3.46
CA GLY A 12 -8.40 4.65 -3.35
C GLY A 12 -7.87 5.71 -4.31
N ARG A 13 -8.75 6.40 -5.06
CA ARG A 13 -8.34 7.29 -6.16
C ARG A 13 -7.35 8.36 -5.71
N GLU A 14 -7.62 9.03 -4.60
CA GLU A 14 -6.72 10.06 -4.05
C GLU A 14 -5.32 9.50 -3.74
N ALA A 15 -5.26 8.36 -3.05
CA ALA A 15 -3.99 7.73 -2.70
C ALA A 15 -3.22 7.23 -3.94
N VAL A 16 -3.93 6.72 -4.95
CA VAL A 16 -3.32 6.29 -6.22
C VAL A 16 -2.83 7.49 -7.02
N ASP A 17 -3.60 8.59 -7.08
CA ASP A 17 -3.20 9.82 -7.77
C ASP A 17 -1.98 10.46 -7.11
N SER A 18 -1.96 10.56 -5.77
CA SER A 18 -0.80 11.03 -5.00
C SER A 18 0.43 10.13 -5.21
N ALA A 19 0.26 8.81 -5.20
CA ALA A 19 1.34 7.87 -5.47
C ALA A 19 1.84 7.95 -6.92
N GLY A 20 0.94 8.19 -7.88
CA GLY A 20 1.25 8.37 -9.29
C GLY A 20 2.06 9.62 -9.57
N ARG A 21 1.68 10.75 -8.96
CA ARG A 21 2.46 12.00 -9.03
C ARG A 21 3.87 11.81 -8.46
N LEU A 22 3.96 11.23 -7.27
CA LEU A 22 5.27 10.96 -6.64
C LEU A 22 6.11 9.98 -7.48
N ALA A 23 5.49 9.01 -8.13
CA ALA A 23 6.15 8.06 -9.00
C ALA A 23 6.71 8.75 -10.26
N ALA A 24 5.95 9.67 -10.84
CA ALA A 24 6.38 10.49 -11.98
C ALA A 24 7.54 11.42 -11.60
N ASP A 25 7.39 12.16 -10.50
CA ASP A 25 8.39 13.14 -10.02
C ASP A 25 9.73 12.48 -9.71
N LEU A 26 9.70 11.29 -9.11
CA LEU A 26 10.91 10.54 -8.74
C LEU A 26 11.38 9.57 -9.82
N GLN A 27 10.69 9.48 -10.96
CA GLN A 27 10.93 8.49 -12.02
C GLN A 27 11.01 7.06 -11.47
N LEU A 28 10.09 6.70 -10.57
CA LEU A 28 10.00 5.38 -9.94
C LEU A 28 8.79 4.61 -10.45
N ARG A 29 8.92 3.28 -10.54
CA ARG A 29 7.77 2.39 -10.76
C ARG A 29 6.75 2.49 -9.62
N LEU A 30 5.48 2.66 -9.96
CA LEU A 30 4.34 2.51 -9.06
C LEU A 30 3.82 1.07 -9.07
N VAL A 31 3.44 0.58 -7.90
CA VAL A 31 2.71 -0.67 -7.69
C VAL A 31 1.53 -0.34 -6.77
N VAL A 32 0.35 -0.86 -7.09
CA VAL A 32 -0.85 -0.68 -6.27
C VAL A 32 -1.27 -2.03 -5.70
N VAL A 33 -1.52 -2.08 -4.39
CA VAL A 33 -2.03 -3.27 -3.70
C VAL A 33 -3.34 -2.96 -2.99
N ARG A 34 -4.34 -3.82 -3.16
CA ARG A 34 -5.59 -3.79 -2.41
C ARG A 34 -5.60 -4.90 -1.38
N VAL A 35 -5.75 -4.54 -0.11
CA VAL A 35 -5.80 -5.47 1.01
C VAL A 35 -7.25 -5.80 1.32
N LEU A 36 -7.66 -7.04 1.11
CA LEU A 36 -8.97 -7.57 1.46
C LEU A 36 -8.85 -8.44 2.72
N ALA A 37 -9.88 -8.41 3.57
CA ALA A 37 -9.97 -9.35 4.70
C ALA A 37 -10.14 -10.78 4.18
N GLU A 38 -9.82 -11.78 5.01
CA GLU A 38 -10.11 -13.17 4.67
C GLU A 38 -11.62 -13.37 4.47
N GLY A 39 -11.99 -14.11 3.43
CA GLY A 39 -13.40 -14.32 3.06
C GLY A 39 -14.11 -13.14 2.38
N ASP A 40 -13.47 -11.97 2.23
CA ASP A 40 -14.07 -10.82 1.54
C ASP A 40 -14.14 -11.07 0.03
N SER A 41 -15.34 -11.07 -0.55
CA SER A 41 -15.55 -11.29 -1.99
C SER A 41 -15.39 -10.00 -2.82
N GLY A 42 -14.91 -8.91 -2.20
CA GLY A 42 -14.76 -7.60 -2.82
C GLY A 42 -14.12 -7.63 -4.20
N ASP A 43 -14.59 -6.71 -5.04
CA ASP A 43 -14.32 -6.67 -6.47
C ASP A 43 -12.83 -6.67 -6.82
N SER A 44 -12.56 -7.31 -7.95
CA SER A 44 -11.23 -7.42 -8.53
C SER A 44 -10.57 -6.05 -8.67
N CYS A 45 -9.30 -6.03 -8.31
CA CYS A 45 -8.37 -4.95 -8.57
C CYS A 45 -8.47 -4.41 -10.01
N GLY A 46 -8.32 -3.09 -10.16
CA GLY A 46 -8.20 -2.45 -11.47
C GLY A 46 -6.92 -2.87 -12.21
N PRO A 47 -6.79 -2.60 -13.51
CA PRO A 47 -5.60 -2.98 -14.28
C PRO A 47 -4.32 -2.40 -13.64
N GLY A 48 -3.37 -3.28 -13.32
CA GLY A 48 -2.11 -2.92 -12.66
C GLY A 48 -2.14 -2.90 -11.12
N GLU A 49 -3.30 -3.12 -10.52
CA GLU A 49 -3.44 -3.39 -9.09
C GLU A 49 -3.39 -4.91 -8.83
N TRP A 50 -2.85 -5.33 -7.69
CA TRP A 50 -2.93 -6.72 -7.23
C TRP A 50 -3.57 -6.80 -5.85
N THR A 51 -4.21 -7.92 -5.57
CA THR A 51 -4.96 -8.14 -4.35
C THR A 51 -4.15 -8.95 -3.35
N LEU A 52 -4.11 -8.50 -2.09
CA LEU A 52 -3.59 -9.23 -0.94
C LEU A 52 -4.76 -9.58 -0.01
N ARG A 53 -5.04 -10.87 0.17
CA ARG A 53 -6.06 -11.35 1.10
C ARG A 53 -5.40 -11.72 2.43
N THR A 54 -5.75 -11.00 3.49
CA THR A 54 -5.22 -11.23 4.84
C THR A 54 -5.90 -10.32 5.85
N ASP A 55 -6.14 -10.83 7.06
CA ASP A 55 -6.54 -10.00 8.21
C ASP A 55 -5.34 -9.31 8.89
N SER A 56 -4.12 -9.73 8.56
CA SER A 56 -2.87 -9.27 9.18
C SER A 56 -1.90 -8.71 8.12
N PRO A 57 -2.19 -7.54 7.52
CA PRO A 57 -1.44 -7.04 6.36
C PRO A 57 -0.03 -6.56 6.67
N VAL A 58 0.28 -6.26 7.93
CA VAL A 58 1.56 -5.62 8.32
C VAL A 58 2.76 -6.47 7.96
N GLU A 59 2.75 -7.76 8.29
CA GLU A 59 3.86 -8.67 8.02
C GLU A 59 4.12 -8.89 6.52
N PRO A 60 3.14 -9.31 5.69
CA PRO A 60 3.34 -9.53 4.26
C PRO A 60 3.73 -8.24 3.53
N LEU A 61 3.11 -7.09 3.85
CA LEU A 61 3.50 -5.81 3.28
C LEU A 61 4.93 -5.43 3.67
N SER A 62 5.34 -5.69 4.91
CA SER A 62 6.70 -5.41 5.36
C SER A 62 7.74 -6.31 4.70
N GLY A 63 7.40 -7.56 4.44
CA GLY A 63 8.23 -8.47 3.66
C GLY A 63 8.37 -7.99 2.21
N PHE A 64 7.26 -7.63 1.58
CA PHE A 64 7.22 -7.13 0.21
C PHE A 64 8.05 -5.85 0.04
N VAL A 65 7.88 -4.89 0.95
CA VAL A 65 8.61 -3.61 0.96
C VAL A 65 10.12 -3.84 0.98
N ARG A 66 10.59 -4.72 1.86
CA ARG A 66 12.02 -5.05 2.00
C ARG A 66 12.55 -5.78 0.77
N ARG A 67 11.85 -6.83 0.32
CA ARG A 67 12.26 -7.66 -0.82
C ARG A 67 12.36 -6.87 -2.12
N ASN A 68 11.43 -5.93 -2.34
CA ASN A 68 11.35 -5.16 -3.58
C ASN A 68 12.01 -3.78 -3.49
N ARG A 69 12.70 -3.48 -2.38
CA ARG A 69 13.35 -2.18 -2.13
C ARG A 69 12.39 -1.01 -2.42
N VAL A 70 11.15 -1.14 -1.91
CA VAL A 70 10.16 -0.07 -1.98
C VAL A 70 10.74 1.14 -1.24
N ARG A 71 10.67 2.32 -1.85
CA ARG A 71 11.24 3.58 -1.34
C ARG A 71 10.18 4.49 -0.72
N HIS A 72 8.95 4.38 -1.20
CA HIS A 72 7.80 5.12 -0.66
C HIS A 72 6.59 4.20 -0.58
N VAL A 73 5.81 4.34 0.49
CA VAL A 73 4.51 3.68 0.66
C VAL A 73 3.47 4.78 0.83
N VAL A 74 2.40 4.75 0.04
CA VAL A 74 1.27 5.67 0.17
C VAL A 74 0.08 4.85 0.64
N LEU A 75 -0.53 5.23 1.76
CA LEU A 75 -1.66 4.49 2.32
C LEU A 75 -2.96 5.23 2.02
N GLY A 76 -3.97 4.51 1.53
CA GLY A 76 -5.33 5.02 1.51
C GLY A 76 -5.84 5.37 2.91
N PRO A 77 -6.85 6.25 3.05
CA PRO A 77 -7.31 6.74 4.33
C PRO A 77 -7.79 5.64 5.30
N ARG A 78 -8.53 4.64 4.82
CA ARG A 78 -8.95 3.45 5.59
C ARG A 78 -7.77 2.52 5.85
N ALA A 79 -6.87 2.34 4.90
CA ALA A 79 -5.64 1.57 5.12
C ALA A 79 -4.79 2.19 6.26
N TRP A 80 -4.62 3.50 6.23
CA TRP A 80 -3.96 4.28 7.28
C TRP A 80 -4.66 4.09 8.62
N ALA A 81 -5.99 4.28 8.67
CA ALA A 81 -6.76 4.17 9.90
C ALA A 81 -6.74 2.76 10.53
N ARG A 82 -6.70 1.71 9.70
CA ARG A 82 -6.75 0.33 10.20
C ARG A 82 -5.39 -0.22 10.63
N TRP A 83 -4.34 0.06 9.88
CA TRP A 83 -3.04 -0.60 10.09
C TRP A 83 -1.82 0.26 9.74
N GLY A 84 -2.01 1.55 9.44
CA GLY A 84 -0.92 2.48 9.12
C GLY A 84 0.09 2.64 10.26
N GLU A 85 -0.39 2.82 11.50
CA GLU A 85 0.49 2.89 12.67
C GLU A 85 1.27 1.59 12.90
N ALA A 86 0.62 0.45 12.75
CA ALA A 86 1.27 -0.84 12.94
C ALA A 86 2.37 -1.06 11.89
N LEU A 87 2.13 -0.65 10.63
CA LEU A 87 3.12 -0.67 9.57
C LEU A 87 4.31 0.27 9.86
N LEU A 88 4.06 1.44 10.45
CA LEU A 88 5.11 2.35 10.90
C LEU A 88 5.94 1.79 12.06
N ARG A 89 5.32 1.09 13.01
CA ARG A 89 6.03 0.47 14.14
C ARG A 89 6.83 -0.76 13.73
N ALA A 90 6.36 -1.49 12.72
CA ALA A 90 7.08 -2.64 12.13
C ALA A 90 8.39 -2.24 11.43
N ARG A 91 8.66 -0.93 11.28
CA ARG A 91 9.91 -0.38 10.75
C ARG A 91 11.08 -0.59 11.70
N ARG A 92 11.72 -1.76 11.60
CA ARG A 92 13.15 -1.86 11.90
C ARG A 92 13.90 -1.44 10.62
N SER A 93 14.55 -0.28 10.69
CA SER A 93 15.34 0.44 9.65
C SER A 93 15.97 -0.40 8.52
N PRO A 94 16.13 0.11 7.27
CA PRO A 94 15.57 1.33 6.69
C PRO A 94 14.31 0.98 5.90
N PHE A 95 13.18 1.52 6.35
CA PHE A 95 11.88 1.32 5.71
C PHE A 95 11.53 2.56 4.87
N PRO A 96 10.85 2.41 3.72
CA PRO A 96 10.39 3.52 2.89
C PRO A 96 9.63 4.60 3.65
N ASN A 97 9.70 5.85 3.21
CA ASN A 97 8.83 6.92 3.69
C ASN A 97 7.37 6.51 3.49
N VAL A 98 6.54 6.59 4.54
CA VAL A 98 5.11 6.27 4.48
C VAL A 98 4.45 7.62 4.51
N LEU A 99 3.70 7.90 3.45
CA LEU A 99 3.02 9.16 3.26
C LEU A 99 1.54 8.92 3.49
N LYS A 100 0.90 9.87 4.18
CA LYS A 100 -0.54 10.03 4.07
C LYS A 100 -0.84 10.58 2.67
N PRO A 101 -2.05 10.34 2.13
CA PRO A 101 -2.50 10.97 0.89
C PRO A 101 -2.31 12.48 0.94
#